data_AF-A0A7C4QAY3-F1
#
_entry.id   AF-A0A7C4QAY3-F1
#
_cell.length_a   1.000
_cell.length_b   1.000
_cell.length_c   1.000
_cell.angle_alpha   90.00
_cell.angle_beta   90.00
_cell.angle_gamma   90.00
#
_symmetry.space_group_name_H-M   'P 1'
#
loop_
_entity.id
_entity.type
_entity.pdbx_description
1 polymer ?
#
loop_
_entity_poly.entity_id
_entity_poly.type
_entity_poly.pdbx_seq_one_letter_code
_entity_poly.pdbx_strand_id
1 'polypeptide(L)'
;MNCSCQPNNQPTNNPQFDKWHGIDRPSINWQPKIDEIKCIGCGLCATTCGRKVYKFDYENKKSKIVNPNNCMVACQTCANLCPASAIVFSEGETPREKAQKIVKENNVLPKIKVELENKQDELRF
;
A
#
# COMPACT_ATOMS: atom_id res chain seq x y z
N MET A 1 4.17 23.75 34.31
CA MET A 1 5.23 24.01 33.31
C MET A 1 5.50 22.71 32.56
N ASN A 2 5.35 22.79 31.25
CA ASN A 2 5.75 21.85 30.20
C ASN A 2 5.17 20.44 30.21
N CYS A 3 4.12 20.31 29.40
CA CYS A 3 3.78 19.13 28.61
C CYS A 3 5.02 18.46 28.02
N SER A 4 5.01 17.14 28.01
CA SER A 4 5.78 16.34 27.06
C SER A 4 4.88 15.21 26.58
N CYS A 5 3.98 15.54 25.66
CA CYS A 5 3.30 14.57 24.84
C CYS A 5 4.35 13.89 23.95
N GLN A 6 4.63 12.61 24.17
CA GLN A 6 5.26 11.79 23.15
C GLN A 6 4.15 11.22 22.26
N PRO A 7 4.06 11.56 20.97
CA PRO A 7 3.17 10.86 20.07
C PRO A 7 3.75 9.47 19.82
N ASN A 8 3.12 8.45 20.41
CA ASN A 8 3.37 7.03 20.14
C ASN A 8 3.27 6.77 18.63
N ASN A 9 4.42 6.71 17.97
CA ASN A 9 4.53 6.42 16.54
C ASN A 9 4.77 4.91 16.35
N GLN A 10 3.94 4.07 16.98
CA GLN A 10 3.91 2.64 16.68
C GLN A 10 3.18 2.44 15.34
N PRO A 11 3.71 1.60 14.43
CA PRO A 11 2.94 1.16 13.27
C PRO A 11 1.67 0.49 13.79
N THR A 12 0.53 1.12 13.54
CA THR A 12 -0.76 0.57 13.93
C THR A 12 -1.02 -0.61 13.00
N ASN A 13 -0.63 -1.82 13.40
CA ASN A 13 -1.07 -3.04 12.72
C ASN A 13 -2.60 -3.02 12.72
N ASN A 14 -3.18 -2.79 11.55
CA ASN A 14 -4.62 -2.84 11.35
C ASN A 14 -4.96 -4.28 10.93
N PRO A 15 -5.61 -5.08 11.80
CA PRO A 15 -5.89 -6.49 11.50
C PRO A 15 -6.64 -6.72 10.19
N GLN A 16 -7.34 -5.68 9.72
CA GLN A 16 -8.06 -5.66 8.45
C GLN A 16 -7.17 -5.93 7.22
N PHE A 17 -5.88 -5.59 7.27
CA PHE A 17 -4.99 -5.65 6.09
C PHE A 17 -3.84 -6.66 6.24
N ASP A 18 -3.91 -7.51 7.26
CA ASP A 18 -2.85 -8.48 7.57
C ASP A 18 -2.74 -9.58 6.52
N LYS A 19 -3.78 -9.80 5.71
CA LYS A 19 -3.81 -10.87 4.70
C LYS A 19 -4.22 -10.38 3.31
N TRP A 20 -3.63 -11.00 2.31
CA TRP A 20 -4.00 -10.87 0.89
C TRP A 20 -4.22 -12.27 0.31
N HIS A 21 -5.48 -12.64 0.07
CA HIS A 21 -5.88 -13.99 -0.38
C HIS A 21 -5.29 -15.13 0.45
N GLY A 22 -5.35 -14.97 1.78
CA GLY A 22 -4.82 -15.92 2.75
C GLY A 22 -3.30 -15.89 2.95
N ILE A 23 -2.58 -15.01 2.26
CA ILE A 23 -1.13 -14.82 2.42
C ILE A 23 -0.87 -13.67 3.39
N ASP A 24 0.04 -13.86 4.34
CA ASP A 24 0.39 -12.82 5.29
C ASP A 24 1.08 -11.65 4.59
N ARG A 25 0.54 -10.45 4.83
CA ARG A 25 0.92 -9.24 4.12
C ARG A 25 2.39 -8.85 4.27
N PRO A 26 3.03 -9.01 5.45
CA PRO A 26 4.47 -8.74 5.61
C PRO A 26 5.38 -9.65 4.78
N SER A 27 4.90 -10.83 4.35
CA SER A 27 5.71 -11.75 3.52
C SER A 27 5.79 -11.33 2.05
N ILE A 28 4.94 -10.40 1.62
CA ILE A 28 4.85 -9.94 0.23
C ILE A 28 5.68 -8.68 0.04
N ASN A 29 6.68 -8.74 -0.85
CA ASN A 29 7.50 -7.60 -1.24
C ASN A 29 6.74 -6.64 -2.17
N TRP A 30 5.72 -5.98 -1.66
CA TRP A 30 5.00 -4.91 -2.33
C TRP A 30 4.83 -3.74 -1.37
N GLN A 31 5.39 -2.58 -1.68
CA GLN A 31 5.17 -1.35 -0.91
C GLN A 31 5.60 -0.14 -1.76
N PRO A 32 4.97 1.02 -1.57
CA PRO A 32 5.43 2.23 -2.23
C PRO A 32 6.75 2.70 -1.62
N LYS A 33 7.54 3.42 -2.41
CA LYS A 33 8.64 4.28 -1.98
C LYS A 33 8.34 5.69 -2.45
N ILE A 34 8.69 6.70 -1.64
CA ILE A 34 8.57 8.12 -2.02
C ILE A 34 9.97 8.67 -2.27
N ASP A 35 10.17 9.23 -3.45
CA ASP A 35 11.29 10.12 -3.76
C ASP A 35 11.01 11.49 -3.13
N GLU A 36 11.70 11.80 -2.03
CA GLU A 36 11.49 13.02 -1.26
C GLU A 36 11.89 14.29 -2.03
N ILE A 37 12.82 14.17 -2.98
CA ILE A 37 13.29 15.27 -3.83
C ILE A 37 12.17 15.63 -4.82
N LYS A 38 11.54 14.63 -5.44
CA LYS A 38 10.43 14.86 -6.37
C LYS A 38 9.11 15.19 -5.69
N CYS A 39 8.91 14.78 -4.44
CA CYS A 39 7.64 14.98 -3.75
C CYS A 39 7.33 16.49 -3.58
N ILE A 40 6.34 17.02 -4.30
CA ILE A 40 5.96 18.45 -4.21
C ILE A 40 5.02 18.78 -3.04
N GLY A 41 4.71 17.81 -2.17
CA GLY A 41 3.88 18.06 -0.99
C GLY A 41 2.40 18.31 -1.25
N CYS A 42 1.84 17.83 -2.38
CA CYS A 42 0.43 18.08 -2.72
C CYS A 42 -0.60 17.33 -1.84
N GLY A 43 -0.17 16.31 -1.09
CA GLY A 43 -1.04 15.55 -0.18
C GLY A 43 -2.02 14.58 -0.85
N LEU A 44 -2.09 14.52 -2.19
CA LEU A 44 -3.05 13.69 -2.92
C LEU A 44 -3.00 12.20 -2.53
N CYS A 45 -1.81 11.65 -2.30
CA CYS A 45 -1.68 10.26 -1.87
C CYS A 45 -2.24 10.02 -0.46
N ALA A 46 -2.15 11.00 0.44
CA ALA A 46 -2.66 10.92 1.80
C ALA A 46 -4.18 11.02 1.86
N THR A 47 -4.81 11.79 0.96
CA THR A 47 -6.27 11.96 0.92
C THR A 47 -6.98 10.88 0.10
N THR A 48 -6.34 10.36 -0.96
CA THR A 48 -6.97 9.37 -1.86
C THR A 48 -6.82 7.93 -1.36
N CYS A 49 -5.76 7.62 -0.60
CA CYS A 49 -5.52 6.26 -0.14
C CYS A 49 -6.39 5.90 1.08
N GLY A 50 -7.54 5.23 0.83
CA GLY A 50 -8.43 4.75 1.90
C GLY A 50 -7.83 3.72 2.87
N ARG A 51 -6.64 3.20 2.58
CA ARG A 51 -5.91 2.20 3.39
C ARG A 51 -4.96 2.81 4.42
N LYS A 52 -4.92 4.16 4.54
CA LYS A 52 -4.09 4.88 5.52
C LYS A 52 -2.60 4.52 5.43
N VAL A 53 -2.11 4.26 4.22
CA VAL A 53 -0.69 3.97 3.94
C VAL A 53 0.17 5.21 4.19
N TYR A 54 -0.38 6.38 3.86
CA TYR A 54 0.31 7.67 3.93
C TYR A 54 -0.24 8.54 5.05
N LYS A 55 0.60 9.40 5.61
CA LYS A 55 0.24 10.60 6.35
C LYS A 55 0.92 11.82 5.71
N PHE A 56 0.38 13.00 5.98
CA PHE A 56 1.01 14.25 5.56
C PHE A 56 1.78 14.86 6.73
N ASP A 57 3.06 15.12 6.51
CA ASP A 57 3.91 15.87 7.41
C ASP A 57 3.73 17.36 7.08
N TYR A 58 3.02 18.06 7.97
CA TYR A 58 2.69 19.48 7.80
C TYR A 58 3.88 20.40 8.05
N GLU A 59 4.88 19.97 8.84
CA GLU A 59 6.07 20.76 9.13
C GLU A 59 6.98 20.78 7.90
N ASN A 60 7.28 19.59 7.36
CA ASN A 60 8.13 19.47 6.17
C ASN A 60 7.36 19.65 4.86
N LYS A 61 6.02 19.73 4.91
CA LYS A 61 5.12 19.79 3.74
C LYS A 61 5.36 18.64 2.77
N LYS A 62 5.49 17.42 3.30
CA LYS A 62 5.77 16.20 2.51
C LYS A 62 4.81 15.08 2.88
N SER A 63 4.55 14.18 1.94
CA SER A 63 3.87 12.93 2.27
C SER A 63 4.87 11.92 2.82
N LYS A 64 4.46 11.16 3.84
CA LYS A 64 5.25 10.11 4.48
C LYS A 64 4.47 8.80 4.47
N ILE A 65 5.17 7.68 4.26
CA ILE A 65 4.57 6.35 4.39
C ILE A 65 4.64 5.95 5.87
N VAL A 66 3.50 5.62 6.46
CA VAL A 66 3.41 5.24 7.88
C VAL A 66 2.93 3.81 8.08
N ASN A 67 2.16 3.26 7.14
CA ASN A 67 1.67 1.89 7.20
C ASN A 67 1.92 1.18 5.85
N PRO A 68 3.16 0.79 5.55
CA PRO A 68 3.51 0.19 4.26
C PRO A 68 2.75 -1.13 4.00
N ASN A 69 2.53 -1.93 5.05
CA ASN A 69 1.81 -3.20 4.96
C ASN A 69 0.34 -3.01 4.60
N ASN A 70 -0.29 -1.89 4.93
CA ASN A 70 -1.70 -1.66 4.55
C ASN A 70 -1.88 -1.53 3.02
N CYS A 71 -0.80 -1.29 2.27
CA CYS A 71 -0.85 -1.11 0.82
C CYS A 71 -1.41 -2.38 0.14
N MET A 72 -2.42 -2.21 -0.70
CA MET A 72 -2.99 -3.30 -1.49
C MET A 72 -1.98 -3.76 -2.54
N VAL A 73 -1.72 -5.07 -2.58
CA VAL A 73 -0.84 -5.68 -3.58
C VAL A 73 -1.34 -5.36 -4.99
N ALA A 74 -0.43 -5.00 -5.89
CA ALA A 74 -0.68 -4.58 -7.27
C ALA A 74 -1.41 -3.23 -7.46
N CYS A 75 -1.92 -2.58 -6.40
CA CYS A 75 -2.55 -1.27 -6.52
C CYS A 75 -1.49 -0.17 -6.74
N GLN A 76 -1.66 0.61 -7.82
CA GLN A 76 -0.72 1.65 -8.24
C GLN A 76 -1.36 3.03 -8.38
N THR A 77 -2.61 3.20 -7.93
CA THR A 77 -3.39 4.43 -8.10
C THR A 77 -2.66 5.68 -7.61
N CYS A 78 -2.00 5.60 -6.45
CA CYS A 78 -1.23 6.72 -5.91
C CYS A 78 -0.02 7.11 -6.78
N ALA A 79 0.65 6.15 -7.42
CA ALA A 79 1.74 6.43 -8.35
C ALA A 79 1.22 7.05 -9.64
N ASN A 80 0.16 6.49 -10.21
CA ASN A 80 -0.47 6.99 -11.44
C ASN A 80 -1.01 8.41 -11.29
N LEU A 81 -1.54 8.76 -10.11
CA LEU A 81 -2.07 10.08 -9.82
C LEU A 81 -1.01 11.09 -9.37
N CYS A 82 0.21 10.66 -9.05
CA CYS A 82 1.24 11.57 -8.54
C CYS A 82 1.72 12.50 -9.66
N PRO A 83 1.44 13.82 -9.61
CA PRO A 83 1.82 14.73 -10.68
C PRO A 83 3.34 14.93 -10.81
N ALA A 84 4.08 14.61 -9.75
CA ALA A 84 5.54 14.72 -9.72
C ALA A 84 6.26 13.38 -9.95
N SER A 85 5.52 12.30 -10.22
CA SER A 85 6.06 10.94 -10.38
C SER A 85 7.01 10.53 -9.23
N ALA A 86 6.66 10.93 -8.00
CA ALA A 86 7.48 10.74 -6.82
C ALA A 86 7.26 9.38 -6.13
N ILE A 87 6.25 8.61 -6.53
CA ILE A 87 5.90 7.33 -5.90
C ILE A 87 6.29 6.17 -6.81
N VAL A 88 7.05 5.22 -6.29
CA VAL A 88 7.60 4.08 -7.04
C VAL A 88 7.30 2.77 -6.31
N PHE A 89 7.01 1.69 -7.05
CA PHE A 89 6.72 0.35 -6.49
C PHE A 89 7.75 -0.72 -6.86
N SER A 90 8.57 -0.47 -7.88
CA SER A 90 9.58 -1.40 -8.40
C SER A 90 10.82 -0.64 -8.88
N GLU A 91 11.97 -1.29 -8.77
CA GLU A 91 13.25 -0.82 -9.29
C GLU A 91 13.75 -1.89 -10.27
N GLY A 92 14.08 -1.51 -11.50
CA GLY A 92 14.58 -2.44 -12.54
C GLY A 92 13.52 -3.25 -13.29
N GLU A 93 12.27 -3.23 -12.86
CA GLU A 93 11.14 -3.84 -13.58
C GLU A 93 9.90 -2.94 -13.52
N THR A 94 8.89 -3.21 -14.35
CA THR A 94 7.61 -2.51 -14.27
C THR A 94 6.80 -2.96 -13.05
N PRO A 95 5.98 -2.07 -12.46
CA PRO A 95 5.09 -2.47 -11.37
C PRO A 95 4.13 -3.61 -11.72
N ARG A 96 3.77 -3.75 -13.01
CA ARG A 96 2.94 -4.85 -13.54
C ARG A 96 3.68 -6.19 -13.48
N GLU A 97 4.93 -6.23 -13.95
CA GLU A 97 5.75 -7.45 -13.93
C GLU A 97 5.98 -7.92 -12.49
N LYS A 98 6.34 -7.00 -11.59
CA LYS A 98 6.49 -7.29 -10.17
C LYS A 98 5.22 -7.89 -9.56
N ALA A 99 4.05 -7.31 -9.86
CA ALA A 99 2.78 -7.82 -9.38
C ALA A 99 2.48 -9.24 -9.91
N GLN A 100 2.76 -9.51 -11.19
CA GLN A 100 2.58 -10.83 -11.79
C GLN A 100 3.53 -11.88 -11.18
N LYS A 101 4.78 -11.51 -10.88
CA LYS A 101 5.73 -12.36 -10.16
C LYS A 101 5.20 -12.75 -8.78
N ILE A 102 4.70 -11.78 -8.01
CA ILE A 102 4.08 -12.03 -6.69
C ILE A 102 2.93 -13.03 -6.78
N VAL A 103 2.04 -12.88 -7.77
CA VAL A 103 0.91 -13.81 -8.01
C VAL A 103 1.41 -15.23 -8.28
N LYS A 104 2.46 -15.37 -9.09
CA LYS A 104 3.06 -16.66 -9.46
C LYS A 104 3.77 -17.32 -8.29
N GLU A 105 4.68 -16.60 -7.63
CA GLU A 105 5.52 -17.10 -6.54
C GLU A 105 4.69 -17.56 -5.33
N ASN A 106 3.59 -16.87 -5.03
CA ASN A 106 2.72 -17.21 -3.90
C ASN A 106 1.61 -18.20 -4.24
N ASN A 107 1.61 -18.75 -5.47
CA ASN A 107 0.59 -19.68 -5.98
C ASN A 107 -0.83 -19.18 -5.70
N VAL A 108 -1.11 -17.94 -6.09
CA VAL A 108 -2.38 -17.26 -5.74
C VAL A 108 -3.55 -17.88 -6.51
N LEU A 109 -3.37 -18.24 -7.78
CA LEU A 109 -4.48 -18.64 -8.67
C LEU A 109 -5.34 -19.81 -8.15
N PRO A 110 -4.78 -20.92 -7.63
CA PRO A 110 -5.60 -21.98 -7.04
C PRO A 110 -6.41 -21.51 -5.83
N LYS A 111 -5.84 -20.65 -4.97
CA LYS A 111 -6.53 -20.08 -3.79
C LYS A 111 -7.71 -19.21 -4.21
N ILE A 112 -7.54 -18.42 -5.27
CA ILE A 112 -8.59 -17.56 -5.82
C ILE A 112 -9.74 -18.37 -6.41
N LYS A 113 -9.46 -19.51 -7.07
CA LYS A 113 -10.54 -20.37 -7.60
C LYS A 113 -11.46 -20.86 -6.49
N VAL A 114 -10.88 -21.32 -5.38
CA VAL A 114 -11.62 -21.72 -4.18
C VAL A 114 -12.36 -20.52 -3.57
N GLU A 115 -11.72 -19.36 -3.47
CA GLU A 115 -12.37 -18.14 -2.96
C GLU A 115 -13.56 -17.69 -3.84
N LEU A 116 -13.45 -17.82 -5.16
CA LEU A 116 -14.50 -17.49 -6.12
C LEU A 116 -15.70 -18.44 -6.00
N GLU A 117 -15.46 -19.74 -5.90
CA GLU A 117 -16.49 -20.76 -5.66
C GLU A 117 -17.24 -20.49 -4.34
N ASN A 118 -16.50 -20.16 -3.27
CA ASN A 118 -17.09 -19.84 -1.97
C ASN A 118 -17.93 -18.55 -1.96
N LYS A 119 -17.65 -17.61 -2.88
CA LYS A 119 -18.34 -16.32 -3.00
C LYS A 119 -19.26 -16.26 -4.23
N GLN A 120 -19.61 -17.41 -4.80
CA GLN A 120 -20.33 -17.47 -6.06
C GLN A 120 -21.66 -16.70 -6.01
N ASP A 121 -22.41 -16.81 -4.92
CA ASP A 121 -23.70 -16.13 -4.77
C ASP A 121 -23.56 -14.60 -4.63
N GLU A 122 -22.48 -14.13 -3.97
CA GLU A 122 -22.20 -12.69 -3.78
C GLU A 122 -21.70 -12.02 -5.06
N LEU A 123 -20.94 -12.75 -5.88
CA LEU A 123 -20.23 -12.22 -7.05
C LEU A 123 -20.95 -12.53 -8.37
N ARG A 124 -22.12 -13.14 -8.32
CA ARG A 124 -22.97 -13.41 -9.48
C ARG A 124 -23.60 -12.09 -9.99
N PHE A 125 -23.58 -11.90 -11.31
CA PHE A 125 -24.23 -10.76 -11.98
C PHE A 125 -25.76 -10.91 -12.00
#